data_AF-A0A6P0SUY7-F1
#
_entry.id   AF-A0A6P0SUY7-F1
#
_cell.length_a   1.000
_cell.length_b   1.000
_cell.length_c   1.000
_cell.angle_alpha   90.00
_cell.angle_beta   90.00
_cell.angle_gamma   90.00
#
_symmetry.space_group_name_H-M   'P 1'
#
loop_
_entity.id
_entity.type
_entity.pdbx_description
1 polymer ?
#
loop_
_entity_poly.entity_id
_entity_poly.type
_entity_poly.pdbx_seq_one_letter_code
_entity_poly.pdbx_strand_id
1 'polypeptide(L)' 'DNHLSDREWLELDHPTIADIACFPYVSLSPDGKISLDAYPNVLSWMERIKQLPGYVAIA' A
#
# COMPACT_ATOMS: atom_id res chain seq x y z
N ASP A 1 6.13 -3.75 -6.36
CA ASP A 1 6.90 -2.55 -6.73
C ASP A 1 6.80 -2.24 -8.22
N ASN A 2 7.32 -3.11 -9.10
CA ASN A 2 7.22 -2.91 -10.57
C ASN A 2 5.80 -2.60 -11.07
N HIS A 3 4.78 -3.30 -10.56
CA HIS A 3 3.38 -3.06 -10.93
C HIS A 3 2.87 -1.64 -10.59
N LEU A 4 3.47 -1.00 -9.57
CA LEU A 4 3.12 0.35 -9.13
C LEU A 4 4.11 1.39 -9.67
N SER A 5 5.00 1.02 -10.60
CA SER A 5 6.01 1.96 -11.13
C SER A 5 5.40 3.03 -12.05
N ASP A 6 4.31 2.70 -12.72
CA ASP A 6 3.54 3.58 -13.62
C ASP A 6 2.06 3.68 -13.22
N ARG A 7 1.70 3.18 -12.03
CA ARG A 7 0.33 3.14 -11.52
C ARG A 7 0.24 3.69 -10.10
N GLU A 8 -0.85 4.39 -9.84
CA GLU A 8 -1.14 4.82 -8.47
C GLU A 8 -1.72 3.66 -7.65
N TRP A 9 -2.76 2.98 -8.16
CA TRP A 9 -3.48 1.92 -7.45
C TRP A 9 -3.15 0.54 -8.01
N LEU A 10 -3.51 -0.52 -7.27
CA LEU A 10 -3.26 -1.88 -7.74
C LEU A 10 -3.99 -2.21 -9.05
N GLU A 11 -5.15 -1.60 -9.29
CA GLU A 11 -5.84 -1.67 -10.58
C GLU A 11 -6.70 -0.43 -10.79
N LEU A 12 -6.96 -0.09 -12.06
CA LEU A 12 -7.67 1.14 -12.46
C LEU A 12 -6.94 2.42 -12.01
N ASP A 13 -7.59 3.56 -12.25
CA ASP A 13 -7.08 4.89 -11.89
C ASP A 13 -7.68 5.41 -10.56
N HIS A 14 -8.20 4.52 -9.71
CA HIS A 14 -8.79 4.84 -8.41
C HIS A 14 -8.64 3.67 -7.44
N PRO A 15 -8.69 3.88 -6.11
CA PRO A 15 -8.58 2.78 -5.15
C PRO A 15 -9.73 1.78 -5.32
N THR A 16 -9.42 0.50 -5.12
CA THR A 16 -10.38 -0.60 -5.22
C THR A 16 -10.29 -1.52 -4.01
N ILE A 17 -11.14 -2.54 -3.95
CA ILE A 17 -11.05 -3.58 -2.92
C ILE A 17 -9.72 -4.34 -2.95
N ALA A 18 -8.99 -4.34 -4.09
CA ALA A 18 -7.67 -4.96 -4.16
C ALA A 18 -6.68 -4.24 -3.24
N ASP A 19 -6.72 -2.90 -3.21
CA ASP A 19 -5.85 -2.09 -2.36
C ASP A 19 -6.11 -2.36 -0.88
N ILE A 20 -7.40 -2.43 -0.51
CA ILE A 20 -7.84 -2.74 0.86
C ILE A 20 -7.43 -4.16 1.26
N ALA A 21 -7.57 -5.14 0.37
CA ALA A 21 -7.22 -6.53 0.65
C ALA A 21 -5.70 -6.73 0.85
N CYS A 22 -4.86 -6.01 0.11
CA CYS A 22 -3.42 -6.15 0.19
C CYS A 22 -2.77 -5.30 1.30
N PHE A 23 -3.27 -4.08 1.54
CA PHE A 23 -2.62 -3.10 2.40
C PHE A 23 -2.27 -3.58 3.81
N PRO A 24 -3.17 -4.22 4.59
CA PRO A 24 -2.86 -4.61 5.96
C PRO A 24 -1.66 -5.56 6.06
N TYR A 25 -1.58 -6.53 5.14
CA TYR A 25 -0.48 -7.50 5.12
C TYR A 25 0.85 -6.86 4.74
N VAL A 26 0.84 -5.94 3.78
CA VAL A 26 2.06 -5.22 3.38
C VAL A 26 2.50 -4.28 4.50
N SER A 27 1.56 -3.53 5.09
CA SER A 27 1.86 -2.58 6.17
C SER A 27 2.43 -3.25 7.43
N LEU A 28 2.03 -4.49 7.72
CA LEU A 28 2.51 -5.27 8.87
C LEU A 28 3.73 -6.15 8.54
N SER A 29 4.19 -6.15 7.29
CA SER A 29 5.36 -6.96 6.90
C SER A 29 6.65 -6.68 7.69
N PRO A 30 6.93 -5.45 8.20
CA PRO A 30 8.08 -5.21 9.08
C PRO A 30 8.04 -6.00 10.39
N ASP A 31 6.86 -6.29 10.94
CA ASP A 31 6.71 -7.14 12.14
C ASP A 31 7.15 -8.58 11.85
N GLY A 32 6.99 -9.01 10.59
CA GLY A 32 7.50 -10.25 10.03
C GLY A 32 8.98 -10.19 9.62
N LYS A 33 9.71 -9.12 9.96
CA LYS A 33 11.12 -8.88 9.57
C LYS A 33 11.34 -8.76 8.05
N ILE A 34 10.31 -8.35 7.31
CA ILE A 34 10.42 -8.05 5.88
C ILE A 34 10.55 -6.53 5.74
N SER A 35 11.72 -6.05 5.32
CA SER A 35 11.93 -4.62 5.04
C SER A 35 11.23 -4.23 3.73
N LEU A 36 10.66 -3.03 3.72
CA LEU A 36 10.05 -2.40 2.56
C LEU A 36 10.94 -1.33 1.90
N ASP A 37 12.14 -1.08 2.43
CA ASP A 37 13.02 0.02 1.99
C ASP A 37 13.42 -0.09 0.51
N ALA A 38 13.45 -1.31 -0.02
CA ALA A 38 13.76 -1.60 -1.42
C ALA A 38 12.58 -1.38 -2.38
N TYR A 39 11.39 -1.00 -1.89
CA TYR A 39 10.15 -0.92 -2.68
C TYR A 39 9.51 0.48 -2.58
N PRO A 40 10.11 1.50 -3.21
CA PRO A 40 9.66 2.89 -3.09
C PRO A 40 8.25 3.14 -3.64
N ASN A 41 7.83 2.38 -4.66
CA ASN A 41 6.49 2.51 -5.24
C ASN A 41 5.44 1.90 -4.30
N VAL A 42 5.78 0.81 -3.62
CA VAL A 42 4.95 0.22 -2.58
C VAL A 42 4.81 1.18 -1.38
N LEU A 43 5.91 1.80 -0.94
CA LEU A 43 5.86 2.80 0.13
C LEU A 43 4.97 3.99 -0.24
N SER A 44 5.11 4.51 -1.47
CA SER A 44 4.28 5.60 -1.97
C SER A 44 2.79 5.23 -2.06
N TRP A 45 2.50 3.98 -2.47
CA TRP A 45 1.13 3.45 -2.48
C TRP A 45 0.54 3.33 -1.07
N MET A 46 1.31 2.86 -0.09
CA MET A 46 0.88 2.81 1.31
C MET A 46 0.55 4.20 1.85
N GLU A 47 1.36 5.22 1.58
CA GLU A 47 1.10 6.59 2.01
C GLU A 47 -0.19 7.15 1.38
N ARG A 48 -0.47 6.84 0.11
CA ARG A 48 -1.75 7.20 -0.53
C ARG A 48 -2.95 6.53 0.13
N ILE A 49 -2.86 5.26 0.53
CA ILE A 49 -3.94 4.58 1.25
C ILE A 49 -4.24 5.26 2.58
N LYS A 50 -3.20 5.61 3.34
CA LYS A 50 -3.34 6.28 4.65
C LYS A 50 -4.02 7.66 4.55
N GLN A 51 -4.01 8.28 3.37
CA GLN A 51 -4.66 9.57 3.10
C GLN A 51 -6.12 9.45 2.63
N LEU A 52 -6.64 8.23 2.41
CA LEU A 52 -8.02 8.05 1.97
C LEU A 52 -9.03 8.47 3.06
N PRO A 53 -10.16 9.10 2.68
CA PRO A 53 -11.23 9.41 3.63
C PRO A 53 -11.72 8.15 4.35
N GLY A 54 -11.78 8.20 5.68
CA GLY A 54 -12.20 7.08 6.51
C GLY A 54 -11.11 6.05 6.80
N TYR A 55 -9.86 6.29 6.40
CA TYR A 55 -8.73 5.50 6.88
C TYR A 55 -8.62 5.59 8.40
N VAL A 56 -8.52 4.43 9.05
CA VAL A 56 -8.30 4.31 10.49
C VAL A 56 -6.98 3.58 10.67
N ALA A 57 -6.01 4.24 11.32
CA ALA A 57 -4.74 3.60 11.64
C ALA A 57 -4.99 2.45 12.61
N ILE A 58 -4.36 1.30 12.32
CA ILE A 58 -4.26 0.20 13.27
C ILE A 58 -3.31 0.68 14.38
N ALA A 59 -3.77 0.60 15.63
CA ALA A 59 -3.00 0.93 16.82
C ALA A 59 -2.10 -0.23 17.27
#